data_AF-A0A0F6AJJ8-F1
#
_entry.id   AF-A0A0F6AJJ8-F1
#
_cell.length_a   1.000
_cell.length_b   1.000
_cell.length_c   1.000
_cell.angle_alpha   90.00
_cell.angle_beta   90.00
_cell.angle_gamma   90.00
#
_symmetry.space_group_name_H-M   'P 1'
#
loop_
_entity.id
_entity.type
_entity.pdbx_description
1 polymer ?
#
loop_
_entity_poly.entity_id
_entity_poly.type
_entity_poly.pdbx_seq_one_letter_code
_entity_poly.pdbx_strand_id
1 'polypeptide(L)'
;MSSAKTLEEVISKISGVISAKVIEEDGQPREIHVIADPSRNPKQIVRDIETVALASLGMKIDRRIISIAQLSQGRFSPSQTYEITSIEVKNLDRKKQVKVTIRNPLEDEDMVGESAGPGTSTNLPRLVGEAVIEAFNPEYSVSVDDVQKVFLAGREFVLVHLTIQDEDRERTEVGVAPLEGDFLKSVATATLKVVKDLT
;
A
#
# COMPACT_ATOMS: atom_id res chain seq x y z
N MET A 1 -7.71 36.84 -18.21
CA MET A 1 -7.90 35.46 -17.71
C MET A 1 -9.38 35.27 -17.46
N SER A 2 -9.97 34.13 -17.81
CA SER A 2 -11.39 33.88 -17.53
C SER A 2 -11.63 33.81 -16.02
N SER A 3 -12.85 34.12 -15.60
CA SER A 3 -13.27 34.01 -14.20
C SER A 3 -13.09 32.57 -13.69
N ALA A 4 -13.41 31.56 -14.51
CA ALA A 4 -13.17 30.13 -14.26
C ALA A 4 -11.72 29.82 -13.92
N LYS A 5 -10.76 30.24 -14.75
CA LYS A 5 -9.35 29.87 -14.55
C LYS A 5 -8.80 30.46 -13.27
N THR A 6 -9.19 31.69 -12.96
CA THR A 6 -8.83 32.35 -11.69
C THR A 6 -9.42 31.59 -10.49
N LEU A 7 -10.67 31.13 -10.59
CA LEU A 7 -11.31 30.33 -9.54
C LEU A 7 -10.64 28.96 -9.38
N GLU A 8 -10.30 28.27 -10.47
CA GLU A 8 -9.53 27.01 -10.46
C GLU A 8 -8.19 27.18 -9.75
N GLU A 9 -7.44 28.25 -10.06
CA GLU A 9 -6.14 28.59 -9.45
C GLU A 9 -6.24 28.91 -7.95
N VAL A 10 -7.37 29.44 -7.52
CA VAL A 10 -7.61 29.77 -6.12
C VAL A 10 -8.03 28.52 -5.33
N ILE A 11 -8.89 27.68 -5.91
CA ILE A 11 -9.32 26.40 -5.30
C ILE A 11 -8.14 25.43 -5.16
N SER A 12 -7.25 25.37 -6.16
CA SER A 12 -6.09 24.46 -6.12
C SER A 12 -5.08 24.76 -5.01
N LYS A 13 -5.15 25.96 -4.40
CA LYS A 13 -4.31 26.34 -3.25
C LYS A 13 -4.86 25.83 -1.91
N ILE A 14 -6.09 25.32 -1.89
CA ILE A 14 -6.69 24.76 -0.67
C ILE A 14 -5.96 23.46 -0.31
N SER A 15 -5.55 23.33 0.94
CA SER A 15 -4.88 22.12 1.43
C SER A 15 -5.71 20.86 1.16
N GLY A 16 -5.07 19.84 0.60
CA GLY A 16 -5.71 18.59 0.22
C GLY A 16 -6.50 18.63 -1.08
N VAL A 17 -6.52 19.74 -1.82
CA VAL A 17 -6.99 19.77 -3.21
C VAL A 17 -5.83 19.42 -4.15
N ILE A 18 -6.05 18.43 -5.02
CA ILE A 18 -5.08 17.98 -6.01
C ILE A 18 -5.31 18.72 -7.33
N SER A 19 -6.57 18.86 -7.74
CA SER A 19 -6.94 19.62 -8.93
C SER A 19 -8.38 20.12 -8.84
N ALA A 20 -8.68 21.16 -9.62
CA ALA A 20 -10.01 21.73 -9.72
C ALA A 20 -10.31 22.09 -11.19
N LYS A 21 -11.56 21.85 -11.60
CA LYS A 21 -12.08 22.22 -12.91
C LYS A 21 -13.41 22.96 -12.73
N VAL A 22 -13.52 24.11 -13.36
CA VAL A 22 -14.74 24.93 -13.37
C VAL A 22 -15.33 24.91 -14.77
N ILE A 23 -16.61 24.58 -14.86
CA ILE A 23 -17.40 24.69 -16.08
C ILE A 23 -18.28 25.92 -15.93
N GLU A 24 -18.13 26.87 -16.84
CA GLU A 24 -18.93 28.09 -16.90
C GLU A 24 -20.07 27.96 -17.91
N GLU A 25 -21.20 28.58 -17.58
CA GLU A 25 -22.29 28.88 -18.50
C GLU A 25 -22.70 30.34 -18.27
N ASP A 26 -22.86 31.11 -19.35
CA ASP A 26 -23.18 32.55 -19.30
C ASP A 26 -22.27 33.39 -18.38
N GLY A 27 -21.00 33.02 -18.29
CA GLY A 27 -19.99 33.70 -17.46
C GLY A 27 -20.14 33.46 -15.96
N GLN A 28 -20.92 32.46 -15.55
CA GLN A 28 -21.07 32.04 -14.16
C GLN A 28 -20.66 30.57 -14.00
N PRO A 29 -20.07 30.17 -12.86
CA PRO A 29 -19.79 28.76 -12.59
C PRO A 29 -21.10 27.95 -12.53
N ARG A 30 -21.21 26.95 -13.41
CA ARG A 30 -22.31 25.98 -13.42
C ARG A 30 -21.94 24.71 -12.66
N GLU A 31 -20.69 24.26 -12.80
CA GLU A 31 -20.17 23.07 -12.12
C GLU A 31 -18.72 23.30 -11.69
N ILE A 32 -18.38 22.75 -10.52
CA ILE A 32 -17.02 22.77 -9.96
C ILE A 32 -16.68 21.33 -9.59
N HIS A 33 -15.76 20.73 -10.33
CA HIS A 33 -15.26 19.39 -10.07
C HIS A 33 -13.91 19.49 -9.40
N VAL A 34 -13.79 18.92 -8.20
CA VAL A 34 -12.59 18.97 -7.39
C VAL A 34 -12.10 17.57 -7.11
N ILE A 35 -10.81 17.35 -7.37
CA ILE A 35 -10.11 16.16 -6.92
C ILE A 35 -9.38 16.51 -5.64
N ALA A 36 -9.61 15.73 -4.59
CA ALA A 36 -9.03 15.93 -3.28
C ALA A 36 -8.38 14.67 -2.70
N ASP A 37 -7.47 14.85 -1.77
CA ASP A 37 -6.90 13.77 -0.98
C ASP A 37 -7.92 13.21 0.06
N PRO A 38 -7.93 11.89 0.35
CA PRO A 38 -8.87 11.28 1.29
C PRO A 38 -8.64 11.67 2.77
N SER A 39 -7.51 12.25 3.14
CA SER A 39 -7.23 12.70 4.52
C SER A 39 -8.13 13.85 4.98
N ARG A 40 -8.80 14.54 4.05
CA ARG A 40 -9.64 15.71 4.31
C ARG A 40 -11.11 15.38 4.14
N ASN A 41 -11.96 15.92 5.02
CA ASN A 41 -13.41 15.72 4.92
C ASN A 41 -14.00 16.50 3.73
N PRO A 42 -14.74 15.89 2.79
CA PRO A 42 -15.32 16.59 1.65
C PRO A 42 -16.18 17.80 2.03
N LYS A 43 -16.96 17.73 3.12
CA LYS A 43 -17.79 18.85 3.58
C LYS A 43 -16.95 20.03 4.06
N GLN A 44 -15.76 19.79 4.58
CA GLN A 44 -14.82 20.86 4.96
C GLN A 44 -14.23 21.51 3.71
N ILE A 45 -13.83 20.70 2.71
CA ILE A 45 -13.32 21.21 1.43
C ILE A 45 -14.37 22.08 0.73
N VAL A 46 -15.63 21.66 0.68
CA VAL A 46 -16.74 22.48 0.15
C VAL A 46 -16.82 23.84 0.84
N ARG A 47 -16.73 23.88 2.18
CA ARG A 47 -16.75 25.14 2.95
C ARG A 47 -15.53 26.01 2.68
N ASP A 48 -14.36 25.40 2.54
CA ASP A 48 -13.13 26.11 2.21
C ASP A 48 -13.24 26.74 0.81
N ILE A 49 -13.83 26.03 -0.16
CA ILE A 49 -14.10 26.57 -1.51
C ILE A 49 -15.06 27.77 -1.43
N GLU A 50 -16.20 27.64 -0.73
CA GLU A 50 -17.15 28.74 -0.53
C GLU A 50 -16.45 29.97 0.10
N THR A 51 -15.63 29.73 1.13
CA THR A 51 -14.93 30.79 1.88
C THR A 51 -13.87 31.47 1.03
N VAL A 52 -13.03 30.70 0.34
CA VAL A 52 -11.92 31.24 -0.45
C VAL A 52 -12.44 31.94 -1.70
N ALA A 53 -13.48 31.42 -2.36
CA ALA A 53 -14.12 32.09 -3.50
C ALA A 53 -14.73 33.44 -3.11
N LEU A 54 -15.40 33.50 -1.96
CA LEU A 54 -15.98 34.74 -1.45
C LEU A 54 -14.90 35.74 -1.03
N ALA A 55 -13.87 35.29 -0.30
CA ALA A 55 -12.83 36.17 0.25
C ALA A 55 -11.85 36.67 -0.82
N SER A 56 -11.48 35.82 -1.78
CA SER A 56 -10.45 36.14 -2.78
C SER A 56 -11.03 36.81 -4.01
N LEU A 57 -12.26 36.44 -4.40
CA LEU A 57 -12.87 36.84 -5.67
C LEU A 57 -14.23 37.55 -5.50
N GLY A 58 -14.75 37.67 -4.27
CA GLY A 58 -16.08 38.23 -4.03
C GLY A 58 -17.22 37.36 -4.56
N MET A 59 -16.94 36.10 -4.92
CA MET A 59 -17.89 35.23 -5.60
C MET A 59 -18.62 34.33 -4.60
N LYS A 60 -19.95 34.38 -4.62
CA LYS A 60 -20.79 33.48 -3.82
C LYS A 60 -21.09 32.21 -4.60
N ILE A 61 -20.53 31.09 -4.13
CA ILE A 61 -20.73 29.77 -4.75
C ILE A 61 -21.82 29.01 -4.00
N ASP A 62 -22.68 28.29 -4.74
CA ASP A 62 -23.62 27.32 -4.18
C ASP A 62 -22.92 25.96 -4.03
N ARG A 63 -22.89 25.39 -2.84
CA ARG A 63 -22.34 24.03 -2.64
C ARG A 63 -22.92 22.96 -3.55
N ARG A 64 -24.14 23.12 -4.07
CA ARG A 64 -24.82 22.12 -4.93
C ARG A 64 -24.13 21.94 -6.28
N ILE A 65 -23.36 22.93 -6.71
CA ILE A 65 -22.58 22.85 -7.96
C ILE A 65 -21.17 22.29 -7.75
N ILE A 66 -20.79 21.97 -6.50
CA ILE A 66 -19.48 21.44 -6.16
C ILE A 66 -19.56 19.92 -6.05
N SER A 67 -18.80 19.22 -6.90
CA SER A 67 -18.55 17.79 -6.82
C SER A 67 -17.13 17.55 -6.34
N ILE A 68 -16.95 16.68 -5.35
CA ILE A 68 -15.64 16.29 -4.85
C ILE A 68 -15.45 14.80 -5.10
N ALA A 69 -14.45 14.48 -5.91
CA ALA A 69 -13.88 13.15 -6.01
C ALA A 69 -12.66 13.08 -5.11
N GLN A 70 -12.55 12.03 -4.29
CA GLN A 70 -11.34 11.80 -3.50
C GLN A 70 -10.45 10.78 -4.21
N LEU A 71 -9.23 11.19 -4.56
CA LEU A 71 -8.19 10.30 -5.06
C LEU A 71 -7.18 10.05 -3.94
N SER A 72 -7.08 8.80 -3.51
CA SER A 72 -6.01 8.34 -2.64
C SER A 72 -4.68 8.43 -3.39
N GLN A 73 -3.82 9.38 -3.06
CA GLN A 73 -2.40 9.33 -3.47
C GLN A 73 -1.56 8.36 -2.62
N GLY A 74 -2.21 7.35 -2.02
CA GLY A 74 -1.56 6.30 -1.25
C GLY A 74 -2.42 5.03 -1.23
N ARG A 75 -1.92 3.99 -1.91
CA ARG A 75 -2.30 2.56 -1.79
C ARG A 75 -3.72 2.17 -2.22
N PHE A 76 -4.13 2.58 -3.41
CA PHE A 76 -4.90 1.70 -4.30
C PHE A 76 -4.37 1.88 -5.73
N SER A 77 -3.16 1.37 -6.00
CA SER A 77 -3.01 0.65 -7.26
C SER A 77 -4.07 -0.49 -7.22
N PRO A 78 -4.57 -1.02 -8.35
CA PRO A 78 -4.98 -2.42 -8.30
C PRO A 78 -3.80 -3.13 -7.67
N SER A 79 -3.91 -3.53 -6.40
CA SER A 79 -2.77 -4.14 -5.73
C SER A 79 -2.39 -5.27 -6.65
N GLN A 80 -1.13 -5.33 -7.09
CA GLN A 80 -0.58 -6.60 -7.56
C GLN A 80 -0.91 -7.56 -6.43
N THR A 81 -1.95 -8.36 -6.63
CA THR A 81 -2.58 -9.10 -5.55
C THR A 81 -1.80 -10.39 -5.53
N TYR A 82 -0.58 -10.29 -5.02
CA TYR A 82 0.27 -11.43 -4.83
C TYR A 82 -0.39 -12.34 -3.81
N GLU A 83 -0.59 -13.59 -4.18
CA GLU A 83 -1.14 -14.63 -3.31
C GLU A 83 -0.14 -15.77 -3.17
N ILE A 84 0.11 -16.20 -1.93
CA ILE A 84 0.85 -17.43 -1.65
C ILE A 84 -0.04 -18.62 -2.00
N THR A 85 0.24 -19.28 -3.13
CA THR A 85 -0.54 -20.43 -3.64
C THR A 85 0.00 -21.76 -3.14
N SER A 86 1.30 -21.87 -2.90
CA SER A 86 1.92 -23.09 -2.38
C SER A 86 3.09 -22.81 -1.43
N ILE A 87 3.26 -23.69 -0.44
CA ILE A 87 4.46 -23.81 0.39
C ILE A 87 4.79 -25.29 0.47
N GLU A 88 5.89 -25.71 -0.16
CA GLU A 88 6.39 -27.08 -0.11
C GLU A 88 7.61 -27.16 0.80
N VAL A 89 7.63 -28.13 1.72
CA VAL A 89 8.79 -28.38 2.60
C VAL A 89 9.31 -29.79 2.35
N LYS A 90 10.52 -29.90 1.77
CA LYS A 90 11.19 -31.17 1.46
C LYS A 90 12.33 -31.44 2.43
N ASN A 91 12.57 -32.71 2.73
CA ASN A 91 13.77 -33.12 3.46
C ASN A 91 14.94 -33.22 2.48
N LEU A 92 16.06 -32.59 2.81
CA LEU A 92 17.31 -32.69 2.08
C LEU A 92 18.42 -33.06 3.06
N ASP A 93 18.64 -34.37 3.24
CA ASP A 93 19.58 -34.91 4.23
C ASP A 93 19.36 -34.32 5.64
N ARG A 94 20.31 -33.55 6.19
CA ARG A 94 20.21 -32.88 7.50
C ARG A 94 19.55 -31.49 7.46
N LYS A 95 19.00 -31.09 6.31
CA LYS A 95 18.36 -29.80 6.06
C LYS A 95 16.92 -29.98 5.59
N LYS A 96 16.18 -28.87 5.58
CA LYS A 96 14.92 -28.72 4.86
C LYS A 96 15.15 -27.78 3.69
N GLN A 97 14.50 -28.07 2.58
CA GLN A 97 14.32 -27.14 1.47
C GLN A 97 12.87 -26.66 1.51
N VAL A 98 12.68 -25.35 1.42
CA VAL A 98 11.36 -24.72 1.32
C VAL A 98 11.24 -24.14 -0.07
N LYS A 99 10.11 -24.37 -0.72
CA LYS A 99 9.72 -23.76 -1.99
C LYS A 99 8.39 -23.04 -1.80
N VAL A 100 8.32 -21.79 -2.20
CA VAL A 100 7.11 -20.97 -2.14
C VAL A 100 6.72 -20.57 -3.55
N THR A 101 5.42 -20.71 -3.88
CA THR A 101 4.85 -20.22 -5.14
C THR A 101 3.91 -19.05 -4.86
N ILE A 102 4.07 -17.99 -5.64
CA ILE A 102 3.36 -16.72 -5.49
C ILE A 102 2.71 -16.38 -6.84
N ARG A 103 1.40 -16.15 -6.84
CA ARG A 103 0.65 -15.77 -8.05
C ARG A 103 0.33 -14.29 -8.05
N ASN A 104 0.61 -13.62 -9.15
CA ASN A 104 -0.02 -12.35 -9.48
C ASN A 104 -1.12 -12.62 -10.52
N PRO A 105 -2.42 -12.38 -10.23
CA PRO A 105 -3.51 -12.61 -11.18
C PRO A 105 -3.41 -11.81 -12.49
N LEU A 106 -2.52 -10.82 -12.54
CA LEU A 106 -2.28 -9.98 -13.73
C LEU A 106 -1.11 -10.48 -14.58
N GLU A 107 -0.40 -11.53 -14.15
CA GLU A 107 0.75 -12.12 -14.85
C GLU A 107 0.45 -13.58 -15.20
N ASP A 108 1.01 -14.05 -16.32
CA ASP A 108 0.79 -15.42 -16.80
C ASP A 108 1.68 -16.45 -16.09
N GLU A 109 2.79 -16.00 -15.50
CA GLU A 109 3.77 -16.85 -14.83
C GLU A 109 3.69 -16.68 -13.31
N ASP A 110 3.74 -17.80 -12.58
CA ASP A 110 3.84 -17.79 -11.13
C ASP A 110 5.30 -17.52 -10.73
N MET A 111 5.49 -16.64 -9.74
CA MET A 111 6.80 -16.44 -9.12
C MET A 111 7.08 -17.61 -8.18
N VAL A 112 8.33 -18.03 -8.15
CA VAL A 112 8.77 -19.17 -7.34
C VAL A 112 10.05 -18.77 -6.64
N GLY A 113 10.11 -19.04 -5.34
CA GLY A 113 11.38 -18.94 -4.64
C GLY A 113 11.68 -20.09 -3.70
N GLU A 114 12.97 -20.29 -3.46
CA GLU A 114 13.50 -21.43 -2.72
C GLU A 114 14.53 -21.01 -1.66
N SER A 115 14.51 -21.72 -0.53
CA SER A 115 15.50 -21.58 0.53
C SER A 115 15.85 -22.94 1.12
N ALA A 116 17.01 -23.05 1.77
CA ALA A 116 17.42 -24.29 2.40
C ALA A 116 18.26 -24.07 3.65
N GLY A 117 17.97 -24.82 4.70
CA GLY A 117 18.72 -24.73 5.95
C GLY A 117 18.26 -25.74 7.00
N PRO A 118 18.75 -25.64 8.24
CA PRO A 118 18.31 -26.50 9.33
C PRO A 118 16.78 -26.46 9.51
N GLY A 119 16.15 -27.62 9.61
CA GLY A 119 14.69 -27.74 9.75
C GLY A 119 14.15 -27.58 11.17
N THR A 120 14.80 -26.79 12.02
CA THR A 120 14.36 -26.62 13.42
C THR A 120 13.04 -25.85 13.48
N SER A 121 12.30 -25.99 14.59
CA SER A 121 11.05 -25.26 14.80
C SER A 121 11.20 -23.74 14.69
N THR A 122 12.36 -23.21 15.06
CA THR A 122 12.67 -21.76 14.98
C THR A 122 13.16 -21.33 13.60
N ASN A 123 13.85 -22.22 12.87
CA ASN A 123 14.45 -21.87 11.58
C ASN A 123 13.52 -22.12 10.38
N LEU A 124 12.67 -23.14 10.44
CA LEU A 124 11.74 -23.43 9.35
C LEU A 124 10.85 -22.23 8.96
N PRO A 125 10.30 -21.43 9.90
CA PRO A 125 9.60 -20.19 9.56
C PRO A 125 10.47 -19.17 8.83
N ARG A 126 11.75 -19.04 9.22
CA ARG A 126 12.69 -18.13 8.57
C ARG A 126 12.96 -18.54 7.13
N LEU A 127 13.18 -19.84 6.90
CA LEU A 127 13.31 -20.41 5.55
C LEU A 127 12.10 -20.07 4.67
N VAL A 128 10.87 -20.10 5.22
CA VAL A 128 9.67 -19.68 4.47
C VAL A 128 9.75 -18.20 4.07
N GLY A 129 10.14 -17.31 4.98
CA GLY A 129 10.35 -15.91 4.65
C GLY A 129 11.46 -15.68 3.62
N GLU A 130 12.58 -16.40 3.75
CA GLU A 130 13.70 -16.34 2.80
C GLU A 130 13.29 -16.79 1.39
N ALA A 131 12.47 -17.84 1.27
CA ALA A 131 11.94 -18.29 -0.02
C ALA A 131 11.00 -17.25 -0.66
N VAL A 132 10.27 -16.46 0.14
CA VAL A 132 9.47 -15.34 -0.38
C VAL A 132 10.37 -14.19 -0.86
N ILE A 133 11.44 -13.87 -0.12
CA ILE A 133 12.41 -12.85 -0.52
C ILE A 133 13.06 -13.25 -1.84
N GLU A 134 13.50 -14.51 -1.97
CA GLU A 134 14.15 -15.01 -3.18
C GLU A 134 13.21 -15.00 -4.40
N ALA A 135 11.92 -15.31 -4.21
CA ALA A 135 10.92 -15.25 -5.28
C ALA A 135 10.80 -13.84 -5.92
N PHE A 136 10.96 -12.78 -5.12
CA PHE A 136 10.93 -11.40 -5.60
C PHE A 136 12.29 -10.90 -6.09
N ASN A 137 13.37 -11.53 -5.65
CA ASN A 137 14.75 -11.17 -6.00
C ASN A 137 15.00 -9.63 -5.94
N PRO A 138 14.79 -9.00 -4.76
CA PRO A 138 14.91 -7.55 -4.61
C PRO A 138 16.35 -7.08 -4.90
N GLU A 139 16.49 -5.82 -5.31
CA GLU A 139 17.82 -5.20 -5.54
C GLU A 139 18.65 -5.08 -4.26
N TYR A 140 17.99 -5.08 -3.10
CA TYR A 140 18.59 -4.96 -1.78
C TYR A 140 18.83 -6.32 -1.13
N SER A 141 19.83 -6.41 -0.25
CA SER A 141 19.98 -7.58 0.61
C SER A 141 18.93 -7.53 1.74
N VAL A 142 18.13 -8.58 1.85
CA VAL A 142 17.06 -8.68 2.86
C VAL A 142 17.22 -9.97 3.66
N SER A 143 17.18 -9.89 4.98
CA SER A 143 17.25 -11.04 5.90
C SER A 143 15.98 -11.18 6.73
N VAL A 144 15.65 -12.42 7.13
CA VAL A 144 14.58 -12.71 8.09
C VAL A 144 15.18 -12.90 9.48
N ASP A 145 15.12 -11.86 10.31
CA ASP A 145 15.82 -11.88 11.60
C ASP A 145 14.96 -12.38 12.74
N ASP A 146 13.63 -12.32 12.65
CA ASP A 146 12.75 -12.98 13.61
C ASP A 146 11.33 -13.24 13.11
N VAL A 147 10.69 -14.24 13.71
CA VAL A 147 9.29 -14.60 13.46
C VAL A 147 8.59 -14.81 14.80
N GLN A 148 7.60 -13.99 15.11
CA GLN A 148 6.88 -14.02 16.40
C GLN A 148 5.39 -14.21 16.20
N LYS A 149 4.77 -15.00 17.09
CA LYS A 149 3.31 -15.03 17.24
C LYS A 149 2.90 -14.04 18.32
N VAL A 150 1.94 -13.19 18.03
CA VAL A 150 1.39 -12.24 19.00
C VAL A 150 -0.12 -12.37 19.08
N PHE A 151 -0.67 -12.13 20.27
CA PHE A 151 -2.11 -12.08 20.49
C PHE A 151 -2.53 -10.63 20.69
N LEU A 152 -3.43 -10.13 19.84
CA LEU A 152 -3.91 -8.76 19.87
C LEU A 152 -5.41 -8.72 19.61
N ALA A 153 -6.14 -8.01 20.48
CA ALA A 153 -7.59 -7.82 20.36
C ALA A 153 -8.40 -9.12 20.15
N GLY A 154 -8.00 -10.21 20.83
CA GLY A 154 -8.69 -11.50 20.73
C GLY A 154 -8.30 -12.36 19.52
N ARG A 155 -7.27 -11.96 18.76
CA ARG A 155 -6.82 -12.66 17.55
C ARG A 155 -5.32 -12.90 17.58
N GLU A 156 -4.88 -14.00 16.97
CA GLU A 156 -3.47 -14.29 16.77
C GLU A 156 -2.95 -13.69 15.46
N PHE A 157 -1.72 -13.19 15.49
CA PHE A 157 -1.00 -12.66 14.34
C PHE A 157 0.43 -13.20 14.32
N VAL A 158 1.01 -13.23 13.13
CA VAL A 158 2.42 -13.50 12.90
C VAL A 158 3.10 -12.20 12.50
N LEU A 159 4.17 -11.85 13.20
CA LEU A 159 5.10 -10.77 12.86
C LEU A 159 6.35 -11.38 12.27
N VAL A 160 6.85 -10.78 11.21
CA VAL A 160 8.14 -11.12 10.60
C VAL A 160 9.00 -9.87 10.57
N HIS A 161 10.13 -9.91 11.28
CA HIS A 161 11.12 -8.84 11.26
C HIS A 161 12.08 -9.06 10.12
N LEU A 162 12.21 -8.05 9.25
CA LEU A 162 13.14 -8.03 8.14
C LEU A 162 14.15 -6.89 8.34
N THR A 163 15.43 -7.20 8.13
CA THR A 163 16.46 -6.18 7.95
C THR A 163 16.78 -6.07 6.48
N ILE A 164 16.80 -4.83 5.98
CA ILE A 164 17.12 -4.49 4.60
C ILE A 164 18.38 -3.65 4.64
N GLN A 165 19.39 -4.09 3.90
CA GLN A 165 20.63 -3.35 3.70
C GLN A 165 20.56 -2.59 2.38
N ASP A 166 20.55 -1.27 2.47
CA ASP A 166 20.57 -0.33 1.35
C ASP A 166 21.89 0.45 1.41
N GLU A 167 22.81 0.10 0.52
CA GLU A 167 24.21 0.57 0.54
C GLU A 167 24.87 0.34 1.92
N ASP A 168 25.10 1.42 2.68
CA ASP A 168 25.72 1.45 4.01
C ASP A 168 24.69 1.65 5.15
N ARG A 169 23.39 1.61 4.85
CA ARG A 169 22.32 1.80 5.84
C ARG A 169 21.51 0.54 6.02
N GLU A 170 21.33 0.18 7.29
CA GLU A 170 20.35 -0.83 7.69
C GLU A 170 19.03 -0.14 8.00
N ARG A 171 17.94 -0.66 7.44
CA ARG A 171 16.58 -0.33 7.84
C ARG A 171 15.83 -1.58 8.24
N THR A 172 14.92 -1.44 9.18
CA THR A 172 14.06 -2.51 9.67
C THR A 172 12.64 -2.32 9.17
N GLU A 173 12.04 -3.39 8.67
CA GLU A 173 10.63 -3.45 8.34
C GLU A 173 9.98 -4.65 9.03
N VAL A 174 8.69 -4.53 9.37
CA VAL A 174 7.94 -5.61 10.03
C VAL A 174 6.69 -5.95 9.23
N GLY A 175 6.67 -7.17 8.71
CA GLY A 175 5.50 -7.76 8.09
C GLY A 175 4.53 -8.31 9.13
N VAL A 176 3.22 -8.17 8.89
CA VAL A 176 2.19 -8.74 9.79
C VAL A 176 1.06 -9.43 9.02
N ALA A 177 0.67 -10.62 9.47
CA ALA A 177 -0.48 -11.34 8.95
C ALA A 177 -1.28 -12.01 10.08
N PRO A 178 -2.62 -12.07 10.00
CA PRO A 178 -3.42 -12.91 10.89
C PRO A 178 -2.95 -14.37 10.84
N LEU A 179 -3.00 -15.05 11.99
CA LEU A 179 -2.75 -16.50 12.07
C LEU A 179 -4.07 -17.25 11.91
N GLU A 180 -4.38 -17.69 10.69
CA GLU A 180 -5.61 -18.41 10.34
C GLU A 180 -5.31 -19.87 9.97
N GLY A 181 -4.95 -20.67 10.97
CA GLY A 181 -4.73 -22.12 10.83
C GLY A 181 -3.32 -22.51 10.40
N ASP A 182 -2.82 -21.97 9.29
CA ASP A 182 -1.48 -22.31 8.76
C ASP A 182 -0.43 -21.26 9.14
N PHE A 183 0.42 -21.61 10.10
CA PHE A 183 1.50 -20.74 10.56
C PHE A 183 2.50 -20.38 9.45
N LEU A 184 2.91 -21.33 8.62
CA LEU A 184 3.90 -21.05 7.57
C LEU A 184 3.29 -20.16 6.48
N LYS A 185 2.02 -20.37 6.14
CA LYS A 185 1.30 -19.46 5.22
C LYS A 185 1.21 -18.05 5.78
N SER A 186 0.94 -17.89 7.08
CA SER A 186 0.93 -16.56 7.72
C SER A 186 2.31 -15.90 7.72
N VAL A 187 3.40 -16.66 7.91
CA VAL A 187 4.77 -16.15 7.76
C VAL A 187 5.02 -15.65 6.33
N ALA A 188 4.76 -16.50 5.33
CA ALA A 188 4.95 -16.13 3.92
C ALA A 188 4.14 -14.87 3.56
N THR A 189 2.90 -14.80 4.02
CA THR A 189 2.00 -13.65 3.80
C THR A 189 2.51 -12.38 4.49
N ALA A 190 3.02 -12.49 5.72
CA ALA A 190 3.59 -11.37 6.44
C ALA A 190 4.85 -10.83 5.72
N THR A 191 5.76 -11.71 5.31
CA THR A 191 6.95 -11.35 4.52
C THR A 191 6.58 -10.68 3.20
N LEU A 192 5.65 -11.29 2.45
CA LEU A 192 5.17 -10.79 1.16
C LEU A 192 4.68 -9.34 1.23
N LYS A 193 3.99 -8.97 2.33
CA LYS A 193 3.47 -7.61 2.51
C LYS A 193 4.56 -6.54 2.56
N VAL A 194 5.78 -6.89 2.95
CA VAL A 194 6.93 -5.99 2.94
C VAL A 194 7.65 -6.09 1.61
N VAL A 195 8.01 -7.30 1.20
CA VAL A 195 8.93 -7.53 0.06
C VAL A 195 8.34 -7.05 -1.27
N LYS A 196 7.02 -7.14 -1.47
CA LYS A 196 6.38 -6.67 -2.71
C LYS A 196 6.56 -5.17 -2.99
N ASP A 197 6.89 -4.39 -1.96
CA ASP A 197 7.11 -2.94 -2.06
C ASP A 197 8.63 -2.62 -2.20
N LEU A 198 9.50 -3.63 -2.29
CA LEU A 198 10.97 -3.52 -2.42
C LEU A 198 11.52 -3.74 -3.83
N THR A 199 10.65 -4.13 -4.77
CA THR A 199 10.93 -4.38 -6.19
C THR A 199 10.46 -3.26 -7.09
#